data_AF-A0A3C1QVF2-F1
#
_entry.id   AF-A0A3C1QVF2-F1
#
_cell.length_a   1.000
_cell.length_b   1.000
_cell.length_c   1.000
_cell.angle_alpha   90.00
_cell.angle_beta   90.00
_cell.angle_gamma   90.00
#
_symmetry.space_group_name_H-M   'P 1'
#
loop_
_entity.id
_entity.type
_entity.pdbx_description
1 polymer ?
#
loop_
_entity_poly.entity_id
_entity_poly.type
_entity_poly.pdbx_seq_one_letter_code
_entity_poly.pdbx_strand_id
1 'polypeptide(L)'
;MLPMDITSTMISAGTNRRAEAAGGALASVDRAGSAAIKGSPELREAFDDFVGQTLFGSMLAEMRKGLDGPAYMGGGRTEEVFQGQLDQLLVERMADASAETISGPMYDLFMMGRG
;
A
#
# COMPACT_ATOMS: atom_id res chain seq x y z
N MET A 1 47.12 23.24 51.83
CA MET A 1 45.78 22.87 51.31
C MET A 1 45.94 22.55 49.82
N LEU A 2 45.44 21.40 49.37
CA LEU A 2 45.80 20.66 48.13
C LEU A 2 45.53 21.39 46.79
N PRO A 3 46.22 21.00 45.69
CA PRO A 3 45.96 21.50 44.33
C PRO A 3 44.71 20.84 43.70
N MET A 4 43.84 21.64 43.08
CA MET A 4 42.72 21.16 42.25
C MET A 4 43.19 21.09 40.80
N ASP A 5 43.29 19.85 40.29
CA ASP A 5 43.50 19.50 38.90
C ASP A 5 42.20 19.76 38.12
N ILE A 6 42.21 20.68 37.17
CA ILE A 6 41.10 20.86 36.21
C ILE A 6 41.60 20.48 34.81
N THR A 7 42.21 19.31 34.70
CA THR A 7 42.42 18.63 33.42
C THR A 7 41.24 17.70 33.15
N SER A 8 40.06 18.23 32.80
CA SER A 8 39.01 17.39 32.19
C SER A 8 37.90 18.21 31.54
N THR A 9 38.17 18.86 30.41
CA THR A 9 37.13 19.21 29.42
C THR A 9 37.82 19.54 28.10
N MET A 10 38.20 18.53 27.29
CA MET A 10 38.44 18.68 25.84
C MET A 10 38.42 17.32 25.11
N ILE A 11 37.43 16.46 25.38
CA ILE A 11 37.16 15.28 24.54
C ILE A 11 35.63 15.12 24.42
N SER A 12 34.96 15.95 23.63
CA SER A 12 33.58 15.66 23.17
C SER A 12 33.13 16.45 21.94
N ALA A 13 34.04 16.74 21.00
CA ALA A 13 33.69 17.43 19.74
C ALA A 13 33.86 16.56 18.48
N GLY A 14 34.22 15.27 18.63
CA GLY A 14 34.59 14.38 17.52
C GLY A 14 33.58 13.29 17.15
N THR A 15 32.58 13.02 17.99
CA THR A 15 31.70 11.85 17.84
C THR A 15 30.34 12.16 17.19
N ASN A 16 29.87 13.41 17.22
CA ASN A 16 28.53 13.75 16.69
C ASN A 16 28.47 13.98 15.17
N ARG A 17 29.56 14.38 14.50
CA ARG A 17 29.51 14.72 13.06
C ARG A 17 29.38 13.52 12.10
N ARG A 18 29.66 12.29 12.55
CA ARG A 18 29.53 11.09 11.71
C ARG A 18 28.12 10.50 11.71
N ALA A 19 27.31 10.76 12.74
CA ALA A 19 25.95 10.25 12.84
C ALA A 19 24.97 11.00 11.91
N GLU A 20 25.13 12.32 11.75
CA GLU A 20 24.27 13.11 10.85
C GLU A 20 24.49 12.79 9.36
N ALA A 21 25.73 12.48 8.96
CA ALA A 21 26.04 12.14 7.56
C ALA A 21 25.45 10.78 7.13
N ALA A 22 25.34 9.82 8.05
CA ALA A 22 24.74 8.51 7.78
C ALA A 22 23.19 8.58 7.73
N GLY A 23 22.57 9.36 8.62
CA GLY A 23 21.12 9.58 8.62
C GLY A 23 20.62 10.33 7.38
N GLY A 24 21.38 11.32 6.90
CA GLY A 24 21.06 12.06 5.68
C GLY A 24 21.13 11.24 4.39
N ALA A 25 22.02 10.24 4.34
CA ALA A 25 22.17 9.35 3.18
C ALA A 25 21.05 8.31 3.06
N LEU A 26 20.56 7.78 4.19
CA LEU A 26 19.41 6.87 4.21
C LEU A 26 18.11 7.61 3.87
N ALA A 27 17.91 8.80 4.43
CA ALA A 27 16.73 9.62 4.15
C ALA A 27 16.68 10.16 2.70
N SER A 28 17.84 10.38 2.06
CA SER A 28 17.89 10.81 0.66
C SER A 28 17.63 9.66 -0.32
N VAL A 29 18.05 8.44 0.02
CA VAL A 29 17.74 7.22 -0.74
C VAL A 29 16.24 6.91 -0.69
N ASP A 30 15.61 6.99 0.49
CA ASP A 30 14.16 6.83 0.65
C ASP A 30 13.37 7.90 -0.13
N ARG A 31 13.84 9.15 -0.10
CA ARG A 31 13.21 10.26 -0.85
C ARG A 31 13.39 10.12 -2.36
N ALA A 32 14.54 9.63 -2.83
CA ALA A 32 14.79 9.36 -4.24
C ALA A 32 13.94 8.19 -4.77
N GLY A 33 13.79 7.11 -3.98
CA GLY A 33 12.87 6.01 -4.30
C GLY A 33 11.40 6.45 -4.28
N SER A 34 11.00 7.28 -3.31
CA SER A 34 9.65 7.85 -3.25
C SER A 34 9.36 8.78 -4.43
N ALA A 35 10.32 9.59 -4.87
CA ALA A 35 10.15 10.49 -6.02
C ALA A 35 10.07 9.74 -7.35
N ALA A 36 10.76 8.60 -7.50
CA ALA A 36 10.66 7.74 -8.69
C ALA A 36 9.30 7.03 -8.80
N ILE A 37 8.63 6.79 -7.67
CA ILE A 37 7.31 6.16 -7.60
C ILE A 37 6.16 7.18 -7.76
N LYS A 38 6.40 8.47 -7.49
CA LYS A 38 5.40 9.54 -7.70
C LYS A 38 5.05 9.67 -9.18
N GLY A 39 3.88 9.16 -9.55
CA GLY A 39 3.35 9.24 -10.92
C GLY A 39 3.83 8.13 -11.85
N SER A 40 4.40 7.04 -11.32
CA SER A 40 4.72 5.88 -12.15
C SER A 40 3.43 5.22 -12.65
N PRO A 41 3.38 4.74 -13.91
CA PRO A 41 2.21 4.06 -14.43
C PRO A 41 1.87 2.78 -13.65
N GLU A 42 2.88 2.12 -13.08
CA GLU A 42 2.70 0.93 -12.25
C GLU A 42 2.00 1.24 -10.92
N LEU A 43 2.25 2.42 -10.32
CA LEU A 43 1.53 2.84 -9.12
C LEU A 43 0.06 3.14 -9.43
N ARG A 44 -0.20 3.68 -10.62
CA ARG A 44 -1.58 3.91 -11.08
C ARG A 44 -2.32 2.59 -11.27
N GLU A 45 -1.71 1.65 -11.99
CA GLU A 45 -2.27 0.32 -12.24
C GLU A 45 -2.54 -0.42 -10.93
N ALA A 46 -1.57 -0.48 -10.02
CA ALA A 46 -1.75 -1.14 -8.72
C ALA A 46 -2.82 -0.47 -7.84
N PHE A 47 -3.00 0.85 -7.96
CA PHE A 47 -4.06 1.57 -7.26
C PHE A 47 -5.44 1.24 -7.85
N ASP A 48 -5.55 1.23 -9.17
CA ASP A 48 -6.77 0.91 -9.90
C ASP A 48 -7.23 -0.52 -9.56
N ASP A 49 -6.31 -1.48 -9.60
CA ASP A 49 -6.54 -2.87 -9.19
C ASP A 49 -7.02 -2.96 -7.75
N PHE A 50 -6.33 -2.29 -6.83
CA PHE A 50 -6.66 -2.34 -5.41
C PHE A 50 -8.08 -1.82 -5.14
N VAL A 51 -8.42 -0.66 -5.69
CA VAL A 51 -9.73 -0.03 -5.47
C VAL A 51 -10.83 -0.85 -6.13
N GLY A 52 -10.62 -1.26 -7.39
CA GLY A 52 -11.59 -2.07 -8.13
C GLY A 52 -11.84 -3.41 -7.45
N GLN A 53 -10.79 -4.16 -7.13
CA GLN A 53 -10.92 -5.46 -6.48
C GLN A 53 -11.58 -5.37 -5.10
N THR A 54 -11.24 -4.36 -4.31
CA THR A 54 -11.84 -4.16 -2.98
C THR A 54 -13.32 -3.80 -3.08
N LEU A 55 -13.67 -2.88 -3.98
CA LEU A 55 -15.04 -2.44 -4.19
C LEU A 55 -15.93 -3.59 -4.67
N PHE A 56 -15.56 -4.23 -5.78
CA PHE A 56 -16.39 -5.29 -6.36
C PHE A 56 -16.33 -6.58 -5.56
N GLY A 57 -15.20 -6.88 -4.91
CA GLY A 57 -15.09 -8.03 -4.02
C GLY A 57 -16.03 -7.91 -2.82
N SER A 58 -16.08 -6.74 -2.18
CA SER A 58 -17.02 -6.52 -1.07
C SER A 58 -18.48 -6.55 -1.54
N MET A 59 -18.80 -5.93 -2.68
CA MET A 59 -20.14 -5.96 -3.26
C MET A 59 -20.61 -7.38 -3.57
N LEU A 60 -19.81 -8.18 -4.29
CA LEU A 60 -20.16 -9.55 -4.64
C LEU A 60 -20.28 -10.46 -3.42
N ALA A 61 -19.40 -10.28 -2.43
CA ALA A 61 -19.50 -11.00 -1.16
C ALA A 61 -20.83 -10.73 -0.43
N GLU A 62 -21.26 -9.47 -0.37
CA GLU A 62 -22.55 -9.12 0.25
C GLU A 62 -23.75 -9.62 -0.58
N MET A 63 -23.69 -9.53 -1.92
CA MET A 63 -24.73 -10.09 -2.78
C MET A 63 -24.92 -11.59 -2.57
N ARG A 64 -23.81 -12.32 -2.39
CA ARG A 64 -23.84 -13.77 -2.18
C ARG A 64 -24.34 -14.16 -0.79
N LYS A 65 -24.11 -13.34 0.24
CA LYS A 65 -24.72 -13.51 1.58
C LYS A 65 -26.24 -13.32 1.55
N GLY A 66 -26.74 -12.47 0.65
CA GLY A 66 -28.18 -12.21 0.49
C GLY A 66 -28.95 -13.27 -0.29
N LEU A 67 -28.25 -14.21 -0.95
CA LEU A 67 -28.86 -15.35 -1.63
C LEU A 67 -28.95 -16.52 -0.65
N ASP A 68 -30.16 -16.85 -0.19
CA ASP A 68 -30.40 -18.09 0.56
C ASP A 68 -29.91 -19.28 -0.27
N GLY A 69 -29.22 -20.22 0.41
CA GLY A 69 -28.40 -21.25 -0.19
C GLY A 69 -29.07 -21.96 -1.38
N PRO A 70 -28.32 -22.26 -2.45
CA PRO A 70 -28.91 -22.72 -3.70
C PRO A 70 -29.71 -23.99 -3.48
N ALA A 71 -31.02 -23.91 -3.75
CA ALA A 71 -31.98 -25.01 -3.57
C ALA A 71 -31.63 -26.29 -4.36
N TYR A 72 -30.65 -26.23 -5.28
CA TYR A 72 -30.30 -27.31 -6.20
C TYR A 72 -28.80 -27.50 -6.47
N MET A 73 -27.89 -26.70 -5.90
CA MET A 73 -26.44 -26.88 -6.04
C MET A 73 -25.87 -27.57 -4.80
N GLY A 74 -26.27 -28.83 -4.57
CA GLY A 74 -25.68 -29.72 -3.57
C GLY A 74 -24.32 -30.30 -3.99
N GLY A 75 -23.48 -29.50 -4.65
CA GLY A 75 -22.22 -29.95 -5.28
C GLY A 75 -21.05 -30.18 -4.30
N GLY A 76 -21.26 -29.91 -3.01
CA GLY A 76 -20.23 -30.05 -1.97
C GLY A 76 -19.08 -29.04 -2.11
N ARG A 77 -17.93 -29.37 -1.51
CA ARG A 77 -16.71 -28.52 -1.45
C ARG A 77 -16.20 -28.03 -2.82
N THR A 78 -16.47 -28.77 -3.89
CA THR A 78 -15.96 -28.44 -5.23
C THR A 78 -16.66 -27.23 -5.83
N GLU A 79 -17.96 -27.09 -5.59
CA GLU A 79 -18.76 -25.93 -6.01
C GLU A 79 -18.33 -24.67 -5.24
N GLU A 80 -18.04 -24.80 -3.94
CA GLU A 80 -17.56 -23.67 -3.12
C GLU A 80 -16.26 -23.06 -3.67
N VAL A 81 -15.32 -23.92 -4.10
CA VAL A 81 -14.05 -23.50 -4.71
C VAL A 81 -14.27 -22.90 -6.10
N PHE A 82 -15.12 -23.51 -6.93
CA PHE A 82 -15.44 -22.99 -8.26
C PHE A 82 -16.09 -21.61 -8.20
N GLN A 83 -17.03 -21.43 -7.27
CA GLN A 83 -17.67 -20.15 -7.02
C GLN A 83 -16.66 -19.10 -6.55
N GLY A 84 -15.71 -19.46 -5.67
CA GLY A 84 -14.65 -18.55 -5.26
C GLY A 84 -13.74 -18.09 -6.43
N GLN A 85 -13.37 -19.01 -7.32
CA GLN A 85 -12.56 -18.69 -8.51
C GLN A 85 -13.33 -17.84 -9.53
N LEU A 86 -14.62 -18.14 -9.72
CA LEU A 86 -15.49 -17.36 -10.60
C LEU A 86 -15.66 -15.94 -10.07
N ASP A 87 -15.91 -15.80 -8.76
CA ASP A 87 -16.02 -14.49 -8.12
C ASP A 87 -14.73 -13.69 -8.29
N GLN A 88 -13.57 -14.32 -8.12
CA GLN A 88 -12.28 -13.66 -8.31
C GLN A 88 -12.08 -13.16 -9.74
N LEU A 89 -12.38 -14.00 -10.74
CA LEU A 89 -12.28 -13.61 -12.15
C LEU A 89 -13.29 -12.50 -12.48
N LEU A 90 -14.50 -12.57 -11.94
CA LEU A 90 -15.53 -11.56 -12.18
C LEU A 90 -15.12 -10.21 -11.58
N VAL A 91 -14.61 -10.20 -10.35
CA VAL A 91 -14.09 -9.00 -9.68
C VAL A 91 -12.97 -8.38 -10.50
N GLU A 92 -12.01 -9.18 -10.99
CA GLU A 92 -10.90 -8.71 -11.83
C GLU A 92 -11.42 -8.02 -13.10
N ARG A 93 -12.32 -8.68 -13.84
CA ARG A 93 -12.89 -8.10 -15.06
C ARG A 93 -13.73 -6.85 -14.82
N MET A 94 -14.44 -6.77 -13.70
CA MET A 94 -15.23 -5.59 -13.34
C MET A 94 -14.34 -4.43 -12.91
N ALA A 95 -13.26 -4.71 -12.18
CA ALA A 95 -12.25 -3.73 -11.79
C ALA A 95 -11.61 -3.12 -13.04
N ASP A 96 -11.08 -3.95 -13.95
CA ASP A 96 -10.46 -3.51 -15.21
C ASP A 96 -11.40 -2.63 -16.03
N ALA A 97 -12.65 -3.07 -16.20
CA ALA A 97 -13.63 -2.39 -17.05
C ALA A 97 -14.10 -1.03 -16.50
N SER A 98 -13.92 -0.78 -15.20
CA SER A 98 -14.43 0.42 -14.52
C SER A 98 -13.34 1.31 -13.91
N ALA A 99 -12.08 0.91 -14.01
CA ALA A 99 -10.92 1.64 -13.47
C ALA A 99 -10.91 3.12 -13.88
N GLU A 100 -11.10 3.41 -15.18
CA GLU A 100 -11.10 4.79 -15.67
C GLU A 100 -12.18 5.67 -15.02
N THR A 101 -13.36 5.09 -14.74
CA THR A 101 -14.51 5.85 -14.21
C THR A 101 -14.50 5.95 -12.68
N ILE A 102 -14.08 4.90 -11.98
CA ILE A 102 -14.19 4.81 -10.52
C ILE A 102 -12.87 5.18 -9.85
N SER A 103 -11.78 4.50 -10.16
CA SER A 103 -10.50 4.67 -9.46
C SER A 103 -9.73 5.89 -9.98
N GLY A 104 -9.98 6.33 -11.20
CA GLY A 104 -9.31 7.50 -11.78
C GLY A 104 -9.40 8.81 -10.99
N PRO A 105 -10.59 9.33 -10.67
CA PRO A 105 -10.70 10.52 -9.83
C PRO A 105 -10.15 10.30 -8.41
N MET A 106 -10.17 9.08 -7.88
CA MET A 106 -9.62 8.77 -6.55
C MET A 106 -8.08 8.81 -6.55
N TYR A 107 -7.46 8.33 -7.62
CA TYR A 107 -6.01 8.40 -7.78
C TYR A 107 -5.51 9.84 -7.90
N ASP A 108 -6.23 10.69 -8.63
CA ASP A 108 -5.87 12.10 -8.78
C ASP A 108 -5.87 12.81 -7.42
N LEU A 109 -6.87 12.53 -6.57
CA LEU A 109 -6.91 13.01 -5.18
C LEU A 109 -5.77 12.42 -4.33
N PHE A 110 -5.48 11.13 -4.49
CA PHE A 110 -4.40 10.43 -3.80
C PHE A 110 -3.01 11.01 -4.14
N MET A 111 -2.82 11.45 -5.38
CA MET A 111 -1.61 12.13 -5.83
C MET A 111 -1.55 13.59 -5.38
N MET A 112 -2.67 14.30 -5.38
CA MET A 112 -2.76 15.68 -4.89
C MET A 112 -2.34 15.81 -3.42
N GLY A 113 -2.65 14.82 -2.58
CA GLY A 113 -2.21 14.78 -1.18
C GLY A 113 -0.72 14.44 -0.98
N ARG A 114 0.00 14.06 -2.05
CA ARG A 114 1.43 13.70 -2.03
C ARG A 114 2.34 14.68 -2.77
N GLY A 115 1.79 15.69 -3.46
CA GLY A 115 2.52 16.82 -4.03
C GLY A 115 2.96 17.80 -2.95
#